data_AF-A0A699UQ79-F1
#
_entry.id   AF-A0A699UQ79-F1
#
_cell.length_a   1.000
_cell.length_b   1.000
_cell.length_c   1.000
_cell.angle_alpha   90.00
_cell.angle_beta   90.00
_cell.angle_gamma   90.00
#
_symmetry.space_group_name_H-M   'P 1'
#
loop_
_entity.id
_entity.type
_entity.pdbx_description
1 polymer ?
#
loop_
_entity_poly.entity_id
_entity_poly.type
_entity_poly.pdbx_seq_one_letter_code
_entity_poly.pdbx_strand_id
1 'polypeptide(L)' 'EVVSEDLRVKIEDVMSENGKGKMMRMKASVVKKMIEEAIRDDDGFKGTSVEAMEDFLKAPVLKQMENKNIDL' A
#
# COMPACT_ATOMS: atom_id res chain seq x y z
N GLU A 1 31.77 -16.22 -0.77
CA GLU A 1 32.00 -15.60 0.55
C GLU A 1 31.68 -14.12 0.40
N VAL A 2 30.83 -13.54 1.24
CA VAL A 2 30.55 -12.09 1.16
C VAL A 2 31.65 -11.39 1.93
N VAL A 3 32.47 -10.61 1.23
CA VAL A 3 33.60 -9.90 1.84
C VAL A 3 33.05 -8.75 2.69
N SER A 4 33.57 -8.59 3.92
CA SER A 4 33.10 -7.56 4.85
C SER A 4 33.13 -6.14 4.26
N GLU A 5 34.06 -5.86 3.35
CA GLU A 5 34.17 -4.56 2.70
C GLU A 5 33.03 -4.31 1.70
N ASP A 6 32.60 -5.34 0.96
CA ASP A 6 31.47 -5.20 0.02
C ASP A 6 30.18 -4.84 0.77
N LEU A 7 29.96 -5.45 1.95
CA LEU A 7 28.83 -5.10 2.81
C LEU A 7 28.93 -3.65 3.30
N ARG A 8 30.11 -3.26 3.77
CA ARG A 8 30.36 -1.89 4.25
C ARG A 8 30.08 -0.86 3.16
N VAL A 9 30.58 -1.09 1.94
CA VAL A 9 30.35 -0.19 0.80
C VAL A 9 28.86 -0.11 0.46
N LYS A 10 28.13 -1.23 0.43
CA LYS A 10 26.69 -1.21 0.14
C LYS A 10 25.86 -0.54 1.22
N ILE A 11 26.23 -0.74 2.48
CA ILE A 11 25.60 -0.04 3.60
C ILE A 11 25.85 1.47 3.46
N GLU A 12 27.07 1.90 3.16
CA GLU A 12 27.39 3.32 2.98
C GLU A 12 26.64 3.91 1.76
N ASP A 13 26.66 3.24 0.60
CA ASP A 13 25.95 3.66 -0.62
C ASP A 13 24.47 3.93 -0.37
N VAL A 14 23.84 3.06 0.44
CA VAL A 14 22.45 3.25 0.84
C VAL A 14 22.39 4.32 1.91
N MET A 15 22.96 4.09 3.08
CA MET A 15 22.74 4.84 4.33
C MET A 15 23.35 6.23 4.36
N SER A 16 24.23 6.58 3.42
CA SER A 16 24.75 7.94 3.30
C SER A 16 23.61 8.97 3.26
N GLU A 17 23.85 10.11 3.91
CA GLU A 17 22.91 11.23 3.98
C GLU A 17 22.92 12.10 2.73
N ASN A 18 23.74 11.74 1.75
CA ASN A 18 23.80 12.35 0.44
C ASN A 18 23.63 11.28 -0.66
N GLY A 19 23.23 11.71 -1.85
CA GLY A 19 23.21 10.84 -3.03
C GLY A 19 21.99 9.91 -3.17
N LYS A 20 22.19 8.82 -3.93
CA LYS A 20 21.10 7.98 -4.46
C LYS A 20 20.36 7.21 -3.37
N GLY A 21 21.06 6.70 -2.36
CA GLY A 21 20.47 5.92 -1.27
C GLY A 21 19.43 6.70 -0.48
N LYS A 22 19.72 7.95 -0.12
CA LYS A 22 18.75 8.86 0.51
C LYS A 22 17.53 9.12 -0.36
N MET A 23 17.73 9.40 -1.64
CA MET A 23 16.61 9.58 -2.58
C MET A 23 15.72 8.35 -2.67
N MET A 24 16.31 7.16 -2.67
CA MET A 24 15.55 5.90 -2.66
C MET A 24 14.75 5.73 -1.37
N ARG A 25 15.34 5.96 -0.19
CA ARG A 25 14.62 5.92 1.09
C ARG A 25 13.48 6.93 1.13
N MET A 26 13.70 8.16 0.67
CA MET A 26 12.65 9.18 0.62
C MET A 26 11.47 8.75 -0.26
N LYS A 27 11.73 8.25 -1.46
CA LYS A 27 10.67 7.74 -2.35
C LYS A 27 9.92 6.56 -1.73
N ALA A 28 10.65 5.61 -1.14
CA ALA A 28 10.05 4.48 -0.44
C ALA A 28 9.16 4.94 0.73
N SER A 29 9.58 5.94 1.49
CA SER A 29 8.78 6.53 2.56
C SER A 29 7.50 7.20 2.06
N VAL A 30 7.53 7.85 0.89
CA VAL A 30 6.33 8.43 0.28
C VAL A 30 5.36 7.32 -0.15
N VAL A 31 5.85 6.28 -0.82
CA VAL A 31 5.03 5.13 -1.23
C VAL A 31 4.44 4.42 0.00
N LYS A 32 5.23 4.24 1.06
CA LYS A 32 4.76 3.69 2.33
C LYS A 32 3.56 4.47 2.87
N LYS A 33 3.65 5.81 2.93
CA LYS A 33 2.53 6.65 3.37
C LYS A 33 1.30 6.50 2.48
N MET A 34 1.46 6.45 1.16
CA MET A 34 0.33 6.23 0.25
C MET A 34 -0.38 4.90 0.51
N ILE A 35 0.40 3.83 0.77
CA ILE A 35 -0.15 2.53 1.12
C ILE A 35 -0.87 2.59 2.47
N GLU A 36 -0.25 3.19 3.49
CA GLU A 36 -0.85 3.36 4.82
C GLU A 36 -2.20 4.10 4.75
N GLU A 37 -2.28 5.19 3.98
CA GLU A 37 -3.54 5.92 3.77
C GLU A 37 -4.59 5.07 3.03
N ALA A 38 -4.19 4.27 2.03
CA ALA A 38 -5.11 3.44 1.25
C ALA A 38 -5.73 2.30 2.08
N ILE A 39 -5.02 1.80 3.09
CA ILE A 39 -5.48 0.68 3.95
C ILE A 39 -6.03 1.14 5.31
N ARG A 40 -6.01 2.44 5.61
CA ARG A 40 -6.47 2.98 6.90
C ARG A 40 -7.97 2.84 7.07
N ASP A 41 -8.41 2.46 8.27
CA ASP A 41 -9.82 2.35 8.64
C ASP A 41 -9.99 2.88 10.07
N ASP A 42 -10.24 4.19 10.15
CA ASP A 42 -10.40 4.93 11.41
C ASP A 42 -11.82 5.51 11.47
N ASP A 43 -12.24 5.94 12.67
CA ASP A 43 -13.54 6.58 12.85
C ASP A 43 -13.67 7.85 11.98
N GLY A 44 -14.51 7.76 10.94
CA GLY A 44 -14.77 8.86 10.01
C GLY A 44 -13.78 8.97 8.84
N PHE A 45 -12.84 8.02 8.69
CA PHE A 45 -11.98 7.94 7.52
C PHE A 45 -11.82 6.49 7.05
N LYS A 46 -12.10 6.24 5.78
CA LYS A 46 -11.85 4.95 5.14
C LYS A 46 -10.93 5.11 3.94
N GLY A 47 -9.85 4.33 3.93
CA GLY A 47 -8.90 4.29 2.84
C GLY A 47 -9.49 3.60 1.62
N THR A 48 -9.01 3.97 0.45
CA THR A 48 -9.57 3.51 -0.84
C THR A 48 -9.53 1.99 -1.03
N SER A 49 -8.52 1.29 -0.48
CA SER A 49 -8.47 -0.18 -0.55
C SER A 49 -9.50 -0.83 0.36
N VAL A 50 -9.81 -0.20 1.50
CA VAL A 50 -10.87 -0.65 2.41
C VAL A 50 -12.23 -0.45 1.77
N GLU A 51 -12.49 0.72 1.17
CA GLU A 51 -13.72 0.98 0.40
C GLU A 51 -13.91 -0.04 -0.72
N ALA A 52 -12.88 -0.26 -1.54
CA ALA A 52 -12.94 -1.22 -2.64
C ALA A 52 -13.22 -2.66 -2.16
N MET A 53 -12.65 -3.05 -1.02
CA MET A 53 -12.91 -4.37 -0.43
C MET A 53 -14.37 -4.49 0.04
N GLU A 54 -14.92 -3.45 0.66
CA GLU A 54 -16.32 -3.45 1.07
C GLU A 54 -17.26 -3.55 -0.13
N ASP A 55 -16.99 -2.79 -1.19
CA ASP A 55 -17.80 -2.84 -2.42
C ASP A 55 -17.75 -4.23 -3.05
N PHE A 56 -16.55 -4.84 -3.08
CA PHE A 56 -16.38 -6.21 -3.54
C PHE A 56 -17.21 -7.20 -2.72
N LEU A 57 -17.22 -7.07 -1.39
CA LEU A 57 -17.99 -7.94 -0.50
C LEU A 57 -19.51 -7.70 -0.58
N LYS A 58 -19.94 -6.48 -0.90
CA LYS A 58 -21.36 -6.13 -1.10
C LYS A 58 -21.90 -6.58 -2.46
N ALA A 59 -21.04 -6.72 -3.48
CA ALA A 59 -21.44 -7.04 -4.84
C ALA A 59 -22.34 -8.29 -4.99
N PRO A 60 -22.09 -9.43 -4.30
CA PRO A 60 -22.98 -10.59 -4.38
C PRO A 60 -24.39 -10.34 -3.87
N VAL A 61 -24.52 -9.53 -2.80
CA VAL A 61 -25.83 -9.18 -2.22
C VAL A 61 -26.62 -8.29 -3.17
N LEU A 62 -25.95 -7.29 -3.76
CA LEU A 62 -26.56 -6.41 -4.75
C LEU A 62 -27.07 -7.21 -5.96
N LYS A 63 -26.25 -8.15 -6.46
CA LYS A 63 -26.63 -9.02 -7.58
C LYS A 63 -27.83 -9.91 -7.27
N GLN A 64 -27.97 -10.39 -6.03
CA GLN A 64 -29.16 -11.15 -5.62
C GLN A 64 -30.42 -10.27 -5.55
N MET A 65 -30.29 -9.01 -5.13
CA MET A 65 -31.41 -8.07 -5.08
C MET A 65 -31.88 -7.66 -6.48
N GLU A 66 -30.95 -7.42 -7.40
CA GLU A 66 -31.28 -7.14 -8.81
C GLU A 66 -32.06 -8.29 -9.45
N ASN A 67 -31.61 -9.54 -9.26
CA ASN A 67 -32.31 -10.70 -9.81
C ASN A 67 -33.74 -10.84 -9.25
N LYS A 68 -33.97 -10.55 -7.96
CA LYS A 68 -35.30 -10.62 -7.35
C LYS A 68 -36.26 -9.52 -7.83
N ASN A 69 -35.74 -8.38 -8.26
CA ASN A 69 -36.55 -7.27 -8.77
C ASN A 69 -36.95 -7.44 -10.24
N ILE A 70 -36.33 -8.39 -10.96
CA ILE A 70 -36.67 -8.73 -12.36
C ILE A 70 -37.79 -9.78 -12.42
N ASP A 71 -37.98 -10.56 -11.35
CA ASP A 71 -39.00 -11.62 -11.23
C ASP A 71 -40.37 -11.11 -10.68
N LEU A 72 -40.59 -9.79 -10.61
CA LEU A 72 -41.84 -9.11 -10.22
C LEU A 72 -42.40 -8.28 -11.38
#